data_AF-S4NTH8-F1
#
_entry.id   AF-S4NTH8-F1
#
_cell.length_a   1.000
_cell.length_b   1.000
_cell.length_c   1.000
_cell.angle_alpha   90.00
_cell.angle_beta   90.00
_cell.angle_gamma   90.00
#
_symmetry.space_group_name_H-M   'P 1'
#
loop_
_entity.id
_entity.type
_entity.pdbx_description
1 polymer ?
#
loop_
_entity_poly.entity_id
_entity_poly.type
_entity_poly.pdbx_seq_one_letter_code
_entity_poly.pdbx_strand_id
1 'polypeptide(L)'
;WGYSGTTDRIRFTVDQRIFIVGFGLYGSYFGPTEYEVHLQIIHLATKKVCGSNTTTFCCDGTDDTFRAMFKEPVEILPNTSYIASAKLKGTDSYYGTRGLR
;
A
#
# COMPACT_ATOMS: atom_id res chain seq x y z
N TRP A 1 0.72 -13.83 5.38
CA TRP A 1 0.18 -12.69 6.13
C TRP A 1 -1.32 -12.67 5.90
N GLY A 2 -2.11 -12.77 6.96
CA GLY A 2 -3.56 -12.97 6.85
C GLY A 2 -4.36 -11.68 7.01
N TYR A 3 -5.51 -11.61 6.35
CA TYR A 3 -6.35 -10.41 6.28
C TYR A 3 -7.70 -10.62 6.97
N SER A 4 -7.83 -10.17 8.22
CA SER A 4 -9.07 -10.27 9.02
C SER A 4 -9.82 -8.95 9.17
N GLY A 5 -9.52 -7.95 8.33
CA GLY A 5 -10.16 -6.63 8.33
C GLY A 5 -9.33 -5.52 8.99
N THR A 6 -8.20 -5.87 9.61
CA THR A 6 -7.17 -4.91 10.04
C THR A 6 -6.49 -4.26 8.84
N THR A 7 -6.08 -3.00 8.99
CA THR A 7 -5.40 -2.23 7.93
C THR A 7 -3.91 -2.19 8.17
N ASP A 8 -3.13 -2.56 7.15
CA ASP A 8 -1.68 -2.48 7.18
C ASP A 8 -1.24 -1.04 6.94
N ARG A 9 -0.32 -0.54 7.76
CA ARG A 9 0.10 0.87 7.75
C ARG A 9 1.59 1.01 8.02
N ILE A 10 2.22 1.92 7.30
CA ILE A 10 3.61 2.34 7.53
C ILE A 10 3.74 3.86 7.44
N ARG A 11 4.55 4.45 8.33
CA ARG A 11 4.88 5.87 8.28
C ARG A 11 6.10 6.08 7.40
N PHE A 12 6.09 7.14 6.61
CA PHE A 12 7.24 7.50 5.78
C PHE A 12 7.39 9.02 5.67
N THR A 13 8.59 9.42 5.28
CA THR A 13 9.00 10.79 4.93
C THR A 13 9.93 10.68 3.74
N VAL A 14 10.03 11.74 2.95
CA VAL A 14 10.97 11.85 1.84
C VAL A 14 11.75 13.16 1.97
N ASP A 15 12.95 13.20 1.40
CA ASP A 15 13.82 14.39 1.38
C ASP A 15 13.54 15.30 0.18
N GLN A 16 12.86 14.78 -0.84
CA GLN A 16 12.47 15.51 -2.05
C GLN A 16 10.97 15.39 -2.33
N ARG A 17 10.41 16.38 -3.04
CA ARG A 17 9.02 16.33 -3.51
C ARG A 17 8.86 15.19 -4.50
N ILE A 18 7.88 14.32 -4.27
CA ILE A 18 7.54 13.22 -5.17
C ILE A 18 6.03 13.15 -5.39
N PHE A 19 5.64 12.37 -6.40
CA PHE A 19 4.25 11.99 -6.65
C PHE A 19 4.13 10.48 -6.56
N ILE A 20 3.40 9.99 -5.55
CA ILE A 20 3.14 8.56 -5.41
C ILE A 20 1.95 8.19 -6.29
N VAL A 21 2.16 7.23 -7.19
CA VAL A 21 1.12 6.72 -8.10
C VAL A 21 0.44 5.45 -7.61
N GLY A 22 1.04 4.73 -6.67
CA GLY A 22 0.53 3.46 -6.15
C GLY A 22 1.49 2.79 -5.16
N PHE A 23 1.12 1.61 -4.69
CA PHE A 23 1.93 0.76 -3.83
C PHE A 23 2.24 -0.58 -4.51
N GLY A 24 3.42 -1.13 -4.21
CA GLY A 24 3.72 -2.54 -4.45
C GLY A 24 3.27 -3.35 -3.24
N LEU A 25 2.42 -4.35 -3.45
CA LEU A 25 1.86 -5.20 -2.40
C LEU A 25 2.17 -6.67 -2.71
N TYR A 26 2.45 -7.46 -1.67
CA TYR A 26 2.64 -8.90 -1.83
C TYR A 26 1.32 -9.59 -2.18
N GLY A 27 1.42 -10.61 -3.03
CA GLY A 27 0.32 -11.45 -3.49
C GLY A 27 0.18 -12.75 -2.71
N SER A 28 -0.72 -13.62 -3.16
CA SER A 28 -1.06 -14.87 -2.49
C SER A 28 0.07 -15.88 -2.50
N TYR A 29 0.22 -16.62 -1.40
CA TYR A 29 1.08 -17.80 -1.33
C TYR A 29 0.46 -19.04 -2.00
N PHE A 30 -0.86 -19.06 -2.19
CA PHE A 30 -1.59 -20.25 -2.66
C PHE A 30 -1.71 -20.36 -4.19
N GLY A 31 -1.22 -19.37 -4.93
CA GLY A 31 -1.30 -19.30 -6.38
C GLY A 31 -1.98 -18.04 -6.90
N PRO A 32 -2.27 -17.96 -8.21
CA PRO A 32 -2.84 -16.78 -8.81
C PRO A 32 -4.22 -16.44 -8.23
N THR A 33 -4.42 -15.18 -7.83
CA THR A 33 -5.71 -14.67 -7.35
C THR A 33 -5.78 -13.15 -7.48
N GLU A 34 -6.98 -12.62 -7.43
CA GLU A 34 -7.24 -11.19 -7.29
C GLU A 34 -7.44 -10.81 -5.81
N TYR A 35 -6.95 -9.64 -5.42
CA TYR A 35 -7.22 -9.01 -4.12
C TYR A 35 -8.04 -7.74 -4.31
N GLU A 36 -9.01 -7.51 -3.42
CA GLU A 36 -9.55 -6.16 -3.22
C GLU A 36 -8.64 -5.40 -2.26
N VAL A 37 -8.36 -4.12 -2.55
CA VAL A 37 -7.59 -3.26 -1.66
C VAL A 37 -8.14 -1.84 -1.60
N HIS A 38 -8.20 -1.29 -0.38
CA HIS A 38 -8.39 0.13 -0.15
C HIS A 38 -7.06 0.79 0.24
N LEU A 39 -6.54 1.63 -0.66
CA LEU A 39 -5.31 2.38 -0.52
C LEU A 39 -5.60 3.77 0.03
N GLN A 40 -4.75 4.27 0.93
CA GLN A 40 -4.76 5.66 1.35
C GLN A 40 -3.35 6.18 1.61
N ILE A 41 -3.13 7.46 1.31
CA ILE A 41 -2.03 8.26 1.86
C ILE A 41 -2.64 9.29 2.78
N ILE A 42 -2.16 9.34 4.02
CA ILE A 42 -2.73 10.18 5.09
C ILE A 42 -1.65 11.06 5.66
N HIS A 43 -1.87 12.36 5.70
CA HIS A 43 -0.97 13.30 6.35
C HIS A 43 -0.94 13.02 7.87
N LEU A 44 0.24 12.77 8.45
CA LEU A 44 0.34 12.23 9.80
C LEU A 44 -0.17 13.19 10.87
N ALA A 45 0.15 14.49 10.76
CA ALA A 45 -0.23 15.49 11.76
C ALA A 45 -1.73 15.83 11.71
N THR A 46 -2.22 16.24 10.53
CA THR A 46 -3.60 16.69 10.32
C THR A 46 -4.62 15.55 10.18
N LYS A 47 -4.17 14.31 9.99
CA LYS A 47 -5.01 13.14 9.68
C LYS A 47 -5.82 13.26 8.38
N LYS A 48 -5.52 14.27 7.55
CA LYS A 48 -6.17 14.46 6.24
C LYS A 48 -5.77 13.33 5.29
N VAL A 49 -6.75 12.72 4.62
CA VAL A 49 -6.52 11.80 3.51
C VAL A 49 -6.10 12.62 2.29
N CYS A 50 -4.87 12.43 1.83
CA CYS A 50 -4.28 13.14 0.69
C CYS A 50 -4.62 12.45 -0.65
N GLY A 51 -4.82 11.14 -0.62
CA GLY A 51 -5.29 10.36 -1.76
C GLY A 51 -5.82 9.02 -1.30
N SER A 52 -6.83 8.50 -1.99
CA SER A 52 -7.42 7.20 -1.71
C SER A 52 -7.92 6.52 -2.98
N ASN A 53 -7.94 5.19 -2.97
CA ASN A 53 -8.59 4.40 -4.00
C ASN A 53 -9.02 3.04 -3.45
N THR A 54 -10.20 2.59 -3.84
CA THR A 54 -10.59 1.17 -3.69
C THR A 54 -10.47 0.54 -5.07
N THR A 55 -9.62 -0.46 -5.19
CA THR A 55 -9.28 -1.10 -6.47
C THR A 55 -8.93 -2.56 -6.25
N THR A 56 -8.58 -3.26 -7.33
CA THR A 56 -8.10 -4.63 -7.28
C THR A 56 -6.70 -4.72 -7.87
N PHE A 57 -5.98 -5.78 -7.52
CA PHE A 57 -4.77 -6.19 -8.22
C PHE A 57 -4.70 -7.71 -8.31
N CYS A 58 -4.16 -8.21 -9.41
CA CYS A 58 -3.91 -9.63 -9.60
C CYS A 58 -2.48 -9.97 -9.21
N CYS A 59 -2.32 -11.15 -8.64
CA CYS A 59 -1.02 -11.78 -8.39
C CYS A 59 -0.97 -13.15 -9.06
N ASP A 60 0.24 -13.67 -9.29
CA ASP A 60 0.50 -14.93 -10.00
C ASP A 60 0.97 -16.07 -9.07
N GLY A 61 1.04 -15.82 -7.75
CA GLY A 61 1.49 -16.80 -6.77
C GLY A 61 2.99 -16.76 -6.46
N THR A 62 3.75 -15.89 -7.13
CA THR A 62 5.15 -15.61 -6.80
C THR A 62 5.27 -14.70 -5.58
N ASP A 63 6.48 -14.60 -5.02
CA ASP A 63 6.82 -13.68 -3.93
C ASP A 63 7.15 -12.26 -4.41
N ASP A 64 6.87 -11.93 -5.67
CA ASP A 64 7.01 -10.59 -6.22
C ASP A 64 5.99 -9.60 -5.61
N THR A 65 6.18 -8.33 -5.94
CA THR A 65 5.22 -7.27 -5.58
C THR A 65 4.37 -6.88 -6.78
N PHE A 66 3.08 -6.69 -6.52
CA PHE A 66 2.07 -6.37 -7.51
C PHE A 66 1.56 -4.94 -7.27
N ARG A 67 1.34 -4.20 -8.34
CA ARG A 67 1.03 -2.76 -8.25
C ARG A 67 -0.47 -2.55 -8.03
N ALA A 68 -0.80 -1.81 -6.98
CA ALA A 68 -2.12 -1.26 -6.75
C ALA A 68 -2.05 0.27 -6.83
N MET A 69 -2.86 0.86 -7.72
CA MET A 69 -2.68 2.26 -8.14
C MET A 69 -3.72 3.20 -7.51
N PHE A 70 -3.31 4.45 -7.25
CA PHE A 70 -4.24 5.55 -7.00
C PHE A 70 -4.89 6.01 -8.32
N LYS A 71 -6.02 6.70 -8.25
CA LYS A 71 -6.68 7.27 -9.44
C LYS A 71 -5.86 8.40 -10.07
N GLU A 72 -5.19 9.17 -9.23
CA GLU A 72 -4.34 10.30 -9.61
C GLU A 72 -3.06 10.26 -8.76
N PRO A 73 -1.94 10.78 -9.27
CA PRO A 73 -0.71 10.88 -8.49
C PRO A 73 -0.91 11.73 -7.23
N VAL A 74 -0.47 11.22 -6.08
CA VAL A 74 -0.59 11.90 -4.79
C VAL A 74 0.71 12.62 -4.48
N GLU A 75 0.63 13.95 -4.35
CA GLU A 75 1.78 14.79 -4.01
C GLU A 75 2.24 14.56 -2.56
N ILE A 76 3.55 14.36 -2.41
CA ILE A 76 4.25 14.22 -1.13
C ILE A 76 5.29 15.32 -1.02
N LEU A 77 5.20 16.09 0.06
CA LEU A 77 6.15 17.16 0.34
C LEU A 77 7.37 16.64 1.10
N PRO A 78 8.56 17.22 0.86
CA PRO A 78 9.76 16.86 1.59
C PRO A 78 9.61 17.15 3.09
N ASN A 79 10.29 16.34 3.92
CA ASN A 79 10.34 16.47 5.38
C ASN A 79 8.97 16.48 6.08
N THR A 80 7.92 16.00 5.40
CA THR A 80 6.57 15.89 5.93
C THR A 80 6.22 14.41 6.12
N SER A 81 5.69 14.06 7.30
CA SER A 81 5.35 12.67 7.61
C SER A 81 3.96 12.29 7.11
N TYR A 82 3.89 11.14 6.44
CA TYR A 82 2.66 10.55 5.94
C TYR A 82 2.52 9.10 6.43
N ILE A 83 1.30 8.57 6.31
CA ILE A 83 0.99 7.15 6.50
C ILE A 83 0.58 6.60 5.13
N ALA A 84 1.30 5.60 4.65
CA ALA A 84 0.82 4.71 3.60
C ALA A 84 -0.05 3.61 4.26
N SER A 85 -1.26 3.41 3.73
CA SER A 85 -2.26 2.52 4.32
C SER A 85 -2.85 1.64 3.23
N ALA A 86 -2.93 0.33 3.47
CA ALA A 86 -3.54 -0.64 2.58
C ALA A 86 -4.42 -1.59 3.39
N LYS A 87 -5.71 -1.63 3.08
CA LYS A 87 -6.65 -2.62 3.66
C LYS A 87 -6.99 -3.62 2.58
N LEU A 88 -6.41 -4.82 2.68
CA LEU A 88 -6.63 -5.89 1.71
C LEU A 88 -7.78 -6.80 2.16
N LYS A 89 -8.43 -7.42 1.18
CA LYS A 89 -9.27 -8.60 1.35
C LYS A 89 -8.86 -9.64 0.31
N GLY A 90 -8.60 -10.85 0.78
CA GLY A 90 -8.19 -11.99 -0.03
C GLY A 90 -7.57 -13.06 0.84
N THR A 91 -6.93 -14.05 0.21
CA THR A 91 -6.25 -15.16 0.89
C THR A 91 -4.95 -14.69 1.57
N ASP A 92 -4.30 -15.55 2.34
CA ASP A 92 -3.02 -15.20 2.93
C ASP A 92 -1.96 -14.95 1.84
N SER A 93 -1.13 -13.94 2.08
CA SER A 93 -0.09 -13.48 1.17
C SER A 93 1.32 -13.75 1.66
N TYR A 94 2.30 -13.56 0.78
CA TYR A 94 3.69 -13.34 1.19
C TYR A 94 3.83 -12.04 2.01
N TYR A 95 4.98 -11.86 2.66
CA TYR A 95 5.27 -10.65 3.42
C TYR A 95 6.77 -10.36 3.48
N GLY A 96 7.09 -9.07 3.62
CA GLY A 96 8.46 -8.62 3.73
C GLY A 96 9.06 -8.87 5.10
N THR A 97 10.35 -9.22 5.13
CA THR A 97 11.16 -9.27 6.35
C THR A 97 12.42 -8.44 6.15
N ARG A 98 13.11 -8.07 7.24
CA ARG A 98 14.36 -7.28 7.21
C ARG A 98 14.19 -5.88 6.58
N GLY A 99 13.13 -5.18 6.96
CA GLY A 99 12.90 -3.79 6.54
C GLY A 99 14.05 -2.86 6.95
N LEU A 100 14.25 -1.80 6.16
CA LEU A 100 15.24 -0.75 6.42
C LEU A 100 14.58 0.48 7.01
N ARG A 101 15.37 1.26 7.76
CA ARG A 101 14.96 2.55 8.34
C ARG A 101 15.41 3.70 7.48
#